data_AF-A9IZ14-F1
#
_entry.id   AF-A9IZ14-F1
#
_cell.length_a   1.000
_cell.length_b   1.000
_cell.length_c   1.000
_cell.angle_alpha   90.00
_cell.angle_beta   90.00
_cell.angle_gamma   90.00
#
_symmetry.space_group_name_H-M   'P 1'
#
loop_
_entity.id
_entity.type
_entity.pdbx_description
1 polymer ?
#
loop_
_entity_poly.entity_id
_entity_poly.type
_entity_poly.pdbx_seq_one_letter_code
_entity_poly.pdbx_strand_id
1 'polypeptide(L)'
;MLLHKRKDGGAQWILRYTLHGRRREMGLGALRDVSLKQARELATGWRSVLHEGRDPIKERNKQKREAISNLHYLKDIAVDAFESRKAELKDDGKACDWFSPLRLYILPKLGCLPVSEITQTEIRNTLAPIWHTKAATAEKALIRLNLCLKHAAALGLDVDLQATEKARALLGKQRHKTQNFPAMDWRKFPAFYKTLCETTTMTQLALR
;
A
#
# COMPACT_ATOMS: atom_id res chain seq x y z
N MET A 1 24.76 -25.41 19.28
CA MET A 1 23.71 -24.47 19.74
C MET A 1 23.90 -24.28 21.23
N LEU A 2 23.67 -23.08 21.73
CA LEU A 2 23.77 -22.72 23.15
C LEU A 2 22.58 -21.85 23.58
N LEU A 3 22.32 -21.85 24.87
CA LEU A 3 21.41 -20.92 25.52
C LEU A 3 22.22 -19.71 26.01
N HIS A 4 21.85 -18.51 25.60
CA HIS A 4 22.44 -17.27 26.07
C HIS A 4 21.50 -16.57 27.04
N LYS A 5 21.85 -16.55 28.33
CA LYS A 5 21.10 -15.86 29.39
C LYS A 5 21.61 -14.43 29.53
N ARG A 6 20.72 -13.45 29.39
CA ARG A 6 21.00 -12.02 29.61
C ARG A 6 20.92 -11.71 31.11
N LYS A 7 21.59 -10.63 31.52
CA LYS A 7 21.62 -10.17 32.92
C LYS A 7 20.21 -9.83 33.45
N ASP A 8 19.31 -9.39 32.57
CA ASP A 8 17.92 -9.03 32.88
C ASP A 8 16.97 -10.25 33.03
N GLY A 9 17.51 -11.48 33.06
CA GLY A 9 16.74 -12.72 33.25
C GLY A 9 16.16 -13.34 31.97
N GLY A 10 16.20 -12.63 30.83
CA GLY A 10 15.81 -13.19 29.53
C GLY A 10 16.83 -14.21 28.99
N ALA A 11 16.38 -15.30 28.37
CA ALA A 11 17.25 -16.29 27.74
C ALA A 11 16.85 -16.52 26.27
N GLN A 12 17.85 -16.70 25.40
CA GLN A 12 17.65 -16.91 23.96
C GLN A 12 18.51 -18.05 23.43
N TRP A 13 17.97 -18.82 22.49
CA TRP A 13 18.71 -19.87 21.79
C TRP A 13 19.56 -19.27 20.68
N ILE A 14 20.85 -19.61 20.66
CA ILE A 14 21.80 -19.14 19.65
C ILE A 14 22.45 -20.32 18.94
N LEU A 15 22.45 -20.28 17.62
CA LEU A 15 23.24 -21.14 16.76
C LEU A 15 24.54 -20.43 16.40
N ARG A 16 25.67 -20.96 16.89
CA ARG A 16 27.01 -20.55 16.46
C ARG A 16 27.46 -21.44 15.32
N TYR A 17 27.94 -20.83 14.25
CA TYR A 17 28.50 -21.53 13.09
C TYR A 17 29.67 -20.75 12.51
N THR A 18 30.46 -21.43 11.68
CA THR A 18 31.58 -20.84 10.96
C THR A 18 31.31 -21.02 9.47
N LEU A 19 31.37 -19.93 8.71
CA LEU A 19 31.22 -19.96 7.26
C LEU A 19 32.31 -19.08 6.64
N HIS A 20 33.03 -19.62 5.66
CA HIS A 20 34.17 -18.96 5.02
C HIS A 20 35.19 -18.37 6.03
N GLY A 21 35.55 -19.15 7.05
CA GLY A 21 36.54 -18.76 8.07
C GLY A 21 36.06 -17.70 9.08
N ARG A 22 34.83 -17.19 8.96
CA ARG A 22 34.26 -16.22 9.92
C ARG A 22 33.23 -16.89 10.83
N ARG A 23 33.36 -16.66 12.13
CA ARG A 23 32.39 -17.12 13.13
C ARG A 23 31.19 -16.18 13.16
N ARG A 24 29.98 -16.73 13.11
CA ARG A 24 28.73 -16.00 13.17
C ARG A 24 27.75 -16.64 14.14
N GLU A 25 26.82 -15.82 14.61
CA GLU A 25 25.81 -16.22 15.59
C GLU A 25 24.43 -15.86 15.07
N MET A 26 23.51 -16.82 15.11
CA MET A 26 22.12 -16.66 14.67
C MET A 26 21.17 -16.99 15.82
N GLY A 27 20.32 -16.04 16.18
CA GLY A 27 19.26 -16.27 17.18
C GLY A 27 18.16 -17.17 16.62
N LEU A 28 17.81 -18.23 17.35
CA LEU A 28 16.74 -19.16 16.99
C LEU A 28 15.40 -18.78 17.64
N GLY A 29 15.42 -18.01 18.74
CA GLY A 29 14.24 -17.52 19.45
C GLY A 29 14.48 -17.39 20.96
N ALA A 30 13.54 -16.76 21.68
CA ALA A 30 13.58 -16.69 23.14
C ALA A 30 13.19 -18.03 23.77
N LEU A 31 13.72 -18.33 24.97
CA LEU A 31 13.41 -19.56 25.71
C LEU A 31 11.90 -19.69 26.03
N ARG A 32 11.20 -18.57 26.18
CA ARG A 32 9.75 -18.53 26.47
C ARG A 32 8.91 -18.99 25.28
N ASP A 33 9.32 -18.63 24.07
CA ASP A 33 8.55 -18.88 22.85
C ASP A 33 8.96 -20.18 22.15
N VAL A 34 10.22 -20.59 22.33
CA VAL A 34 10.81 -21.74 21.63
C VAL A 34 11.29 -22.78 22.64
N SER A 35 10.63 -23.93 22.63
CA SER A 35 11.02 -25.09 23.43
C SER A 35 12.38 -25.65 23.01
N LEU A 36 13.08 -26.35 23.91
CA LEU A 36 14.35 -27.01 23.60
C LEU A 36 14.25 -27.94 22.37
N LYS A 37 13.13 -28.66 22.23
CA LYS A 37 12.89 -29.57 21.09
C LYS A 37 12.83 -28.78 19.78
N GLN A 38 11.99 -27.75 19.71
CA GLN A 38 11.87 -26.88 18.53
C GLN A 38 13.20 -26.17 18.21
N ALA A 39 13.92 -25.70 19.23
CA ALA A 39 15.23 -25.10 19.03
C ALA A 39 16.21 -26.07 18.37
N ARG A 40 16.19 -27.36 18.78
CA ARG A 40 17.04 -28.41 18.18
C ARG A 40 16.68 -28.67 16.73
N GLU A 41 15.39 -28.79 16.43
CA GLU A 41 14.87 -28.98 15.07
C GLU A 41 15.24 -27.80 14.15
N LEU A 42 15.04 -26.57 14.62
CA LEU A 42 15.48 -25.36 13.91
C LEU A 42 16.99 -25.35 13.70
N ALA A 43 17.77 -25.70 14.73
CA ALA A 43 19.22 -25.76 14.63
C ALA A 43 19.69 -26.82 13.62
N THR A 44 19.01 -27.97 13.51
CA THR A 44 19.33 -28.98 12.49
C THR A 44 18.97 -28.49 11.09
N GLY A 45 17.83 -27.84 10.91
CA GLY A 45 17.44 -27.26 9.61
C GLY A 45 18.39 -26.17 9.14
N TRP A 46 18.85 -25.27 10.02
CA TRP A 46 19.85 -24.26 9.62
C TRP A 46 21.26 -24.84 9.40
N ARG A 47 21.56 -25.99 10.01
CA ARG A 47 22.82 -26.71 9.72
C ARG A 47 22.80 -27.38 8.35
N SER A 48 21.68 -27.93 7.88
CA SER A 48 21.60 -28.46 6.52
C SER A 48 21.85 -27.36 5.49
N VAL A 49 21.28 -26.17 5.68
CA VAL A 49 21.55 -24.98 4.84
C VAL A 49 23.03 -24.59 4.85
N LEU A 50 23.73 -24.74 5.99
CA LEU A 50 25.18 -24.54 6.09
C LEU A 50 25.98 -25.59 5.32
N HIS A 51 25.55 -26.86 5.34
CA HIS A 51 26.19 -27.93 4.59
C HIS A 51 26.08 -27.71 3.07
N GLU A 52 25.01 -27.07 2.62
CA GLU A 52 24.86 -26.61 1.23
C GLU A 52 25.70 -25.37 0.89
N GLY A 53 26.51 -24.86 1.83
CA GLY A 53 27.40 -23.70 1.62
C GLY A 53 26.68 -22.35 1.63
N ARG A 54 25.39 -22.30 1.98
CA ARG A 54 24.62 -21.05 2.07
C ARG A 54 24.67 -20.49 3.48
N ASP A 55 24.59 -19.16 3.60
CA ASP A 55 24.60 -18.46 4.89
C ASP A 55 23.18 -18.41 5.50
N PRO A 56 22.91 -19.08 6.64
CA PRO A 56 21.57 -19.13 7.26
C PRO A 56 20.95 -17.77 7.55
N ILE A 57 21.77 -16.77 7.92
CA ILE A 57 21.27 -15.42 8.18
C ILE A 57 20.81 -14.77 6.87
N LYS A 58 21.57 -14.94 5.79
CA LYS A 58 21.19 -14.43 4.47
C LYS A 58 19.97 -15.17 3.95
N GLU A 59 19.88 -16.48 4.11
CA GLU A 59 18.74 -17.28 3.64
C GLU A 59 17.47 -16.94 4.43
N ARG A 60 17.54 -16.79 5.76
CA ARG A 60 16.40 -16.31 6.55
C ARG A 60 15.96 -14.92 6.11
N ASN A 61 16.91 -14.00 5.86
CA ASN A 61 16.58 -12.66 5.40
C ASN A 61 16.02 -12.67 3.97
N LYS A 62 16.51 -13.56 3.11
CA LYS A 62 16.02 -13.80 1.75
C LYS A 62 14.61 -14.36 1.80
N GLN A 63 14.33 -15.41 2.57
CA GLN A 63 12.99 -15.94 2.79
C GLN A 63 12.02 -14.89 3.35
N LYS A 64 12.47 -14.05 4.30
CA LYS A 64 11.67 -12.92 4.78
C LYS A 64 11.39 -11.89 3.68
N ARG A 65 12.39 -11.57 2.87
CA ARG A 65 12.26 -10.64 1.74
C ARG A 65 11.41 -11.22 0.61
N GLU A 66 11.51 -12.50 0.33
CA GLU A 66 10.70 -13.22 -0.67
C GLU A 66 9.27 -13.35 -0.17
N ALA A 67 9.04 -13.63 1.11
CA ALA A 67 7.70 -13.56 1.70
C ALA A 67 7.12 -12.14 1.55
N ILE A 68 7.91 -11.11 1.86
CA ILE A 68 7.52 -9.70 1.67
C ILE A 68 7.34 -9.33 0.18
N SER A 69 8.11 -9.92 -0.73
CA SER A 69 8.06 -9.67 -2.17
C SER A 69 6.91 -10.41 -2.85
N ASN A 70 6.51 -11.56 -2.31
CA ASN A 70 5.32 -12.31 -2.72
C ASN A 70 4.04 -11.65 -2.19
N LEU A 71 4.15 -10.86 -1.10
CA LEU A 71 3.09 -9.98 -0.65
C LEU A 71 3.04 -8.77 -1.57
N HIS A 72 2.27 -8.89 -2.65
CA HIS A 72 1.98 -7.78 -3.54
C HIS A 72 1.22 -6.68 -2.76
N TYR A 73 1.95 -5.66 -2.32
CA TYR A 73 1.40 -4.54 -1.57
C TYR A 73 0.49 -3.70 -2.46
N LEU A 74 -0.54 -3.10 -1.86
CA LEU A 74 -1.46 -2.22 -2.60
C LEU A 74 -0.74 -1.08 -3.31
N LYS A 75 0.32 -0.52 -2.71
CA LYS A 75 1.11 0.56 -3.34
C LYS A 75 1.74 0.11 -4.67
N ASP A 76 2.24 -1.12 -4.73
CA ASP A 76 2.99 -1.62 -5.88
C ASP A 76 2.01 -2.01 -6.98
N ILE A 77 0.90 -2.67 -6.60
CA ILE A 77 -0.22 -2.94 -7.52
C ILE A 77 -0.84 -1.64 -8.04
N ALA A 78 -0.98 -0.61 -7.22
CA ALA A 78 -1.56 0.66 -7.65
C ALA A 78 -0.70 1.37 -8.71
N VAL A 79 0.63 1.23 -8.63
CA VAL A 79 1.56 1.76 -9.63
C VAL A 79 1.48 0.92 -10.91
N ASP A 80 1.52 -0.41 -10.80
CA ASP A 80 1.43 -1.30 -11.95
C ASP A 80 0.07 -1.18 -12.69
N ALA A 81 -1.03 -1.08 -11.94
CA ALA A 81 -2.36 -0.81 -12.47
C ALA A 81 -2.44 0.57 -13.17
N PHE A 82 -1.65 1.55 -12.72
CA PHE A 82 -1.57 2.85 -13.38
C PHE A 82 -0.74 2.77 -14.66
N GLU A 83 0.41 2.08 -14.64
CA GLU A 83 1.28 1.91 -15.80
C GLU A 83 0.60 1.15 -16.94
N SER A 84 -0.08 0.04 -16.62
CA SER A 84 -0.84 -0.74 -17.61
C SER A 84 -1.96 0.06 -18.28
N ARG A 85 -2.60 1.00 -17.57
CA ARG A 85 -3.71 1.83 -18.08
C ARG A 85 -3.27 3.17 -18.64
N LYS A 86 -1.98 3.51 -18.53
CA LYS A 86 -1.46 4.80 -18.94
C LYS A 86 -1.79 5.13 -20.40
N ALA A 87 -1.74 4.13 -21.27
CA ALA A 87 -2.08 4.25 -22.70
C ALA A 87 -3.57 4.51 -22.98
N GLU A 88 -4.47 4.07 -22.10
CA GLU A 88 -5.91 4.31 -22.21
C GLU A 88 -6.31 5.70 -21.67
N LEU A 89 -5.45 6.30 -20.85
CA LEU A 89 -5.73 7.56 -20.19
C LEU A 89 -5.32 8.75 -21.07
N LYS A 90 -6.20 9.75 -21.15
CA LYS A 90 -5.91 11.01 -21.83
C LYS A 90 -4.66 11.67 -21.22
N ASP A 91 -3.71 12.05 -22.07
CA ASP A 91 -2.42 12.66 -21.69
C ASP A 91 -1.65 11.84 -20.65
N ASP A 92 -1.60 10.50 -20.81
CA ASP A 92 -0.94 9.59 -19.87
C ASP A 92 -1.48 9.67 -18.42
N GLY A 93 -2.72 10.17 -18.25
CA GLY A 93 -3.32 10.41 -16.94
C GLY A 93 -2.83 11.67 -16.22
N LYS A 94 -1.94 12.46 -16.83
CA LYS A 94 -1.44 13.74 -16.29
C LYS A 94 -2.52 14.83 -16.28
N ALA A 95 -3.44 14.81 -17.25
CA ALA A 95 -4.49 15.83 -17.35
C ALA A 95 -5.57 15.74 -16.26
N CYS A 96 -5.76 14.56 -15.64
CA CYS A 96 -6.87 14.31 -14.71
C CYS A 96 -6.42 13.84 -13.32
N ASP A 97 -5.10 13.88 -13.05
CA ASP A 97 -4.48 13.43 -11.81
C ASP A 97 -5.11 12.11 -11.30
N TRP A 98 -5.09 11.08 -12.18
CA TRP A 98 -5.72 9.80 -11.87
C TRP A 98 -5.18 9.21 -10.56
N PHE A 99 -3.89 9.37 -10.30
CA PHE A 99 -3.24 8.83 -9.11
C PHE A 99 -3.49 9.62 -7.82
N SER A 100 -3.94 10.88 -7.89
CA SER A 100 -3.98 11.79 -6.73
C SER A 100 -4.90 11.32 -5.58
N PRO A 101 -6.18 10.93 -5.82
CA PRO A 101 -7.05 10.35 -4.80
C PRO A 101 -6.51 9.09 -4.14
N LEU A 102 -5.85 8.20 -4.90
CA LEU A 102 -5.21 7.01 -4.33
C LEU A 102 -4.07 7.43 -3.39
N ARG A 103 -3.19 8.32 -3.86
CA ARG A 103 -2.03 8.81 -3.11
C ARG A 103 -2.40 9.56 -1.84
N LEU A 104 -3.45 10.38 -1.87
CA LEU A 104 -3.81 11.25 -0.76
C LEU A 104 -4.64 10.56 0.32
N TYR A 105 -5.53 9.63 -0.05
CA TYR A 105 -6.54 9.12 0.89
C TYR A 105 -6.44 7.62 1.17
N ILE A 106 -5.91 6.82 0.23
CA ILE A 106 -5.90 5.37 0.32
C ILE A 106 -4.51 4.86 0.71
N LEU A 107 -3.49 5.20 -0.08
CA LEU A 107 -2.12 4.73 0.11
C LEU A 107 -1.52 5.05 1.50
N PRO A 108 -1.82 6.19 2.15
CA PRO A 108 -1.28 6.46 3.49
C PRO A 108 -1.73 5.47 4.56
N LYS A 109 -2.86 4.79 4.36
CA LYS A 109 -3.43 3.84 5.33
C LYS A 109 -3.33 2.39 4.87
N LEU A 110 -3.64 2.11 3.60
CA LEU A 110 -3.69 0.74 3.05
C LEU A 110 -2.47 0.38 2.20
N GLY A 111 -1.58 1.33 1.90
CA GLY A 111 -0.48 1.11 0.96
C GLY A 111 0.54 0.08 1.42
N CYS A 112 0.67 -0.15 2.73
CA CYS A 112 1.58 -1.13 3.32
C CYS A 112 0.93 -2.50 3.57
N LEU A 113 -0.34 -2.67 3.23
CA LEU A 113 -1.04 -3.95 3.36
C LEU A 113 -0.96 -4.74 2.05
N PRO A 114 -0.80 -6.07 2.12
CA PRO A 114 -0.92 -6.92 0.94
C PRO A 114 -2.36 -6.91 0.45
N VAL A 115 -2.56 -6.96 -0.87
CA VAL A 115 -3.90 -6.80 -1.44
C VAL A 115 -4.87 -7.92 -1.03
N SER A 116 -4.35 -9.11 -0.71
CA SER A 116 -5.12 -10.24 -0.20
C SER A 116 -5.71 -10.03 1.20
N GLU A 117 -5.11 -9.17 2.02
CA GLU A 117 -5.59 -8.91 3.39
C GLU A 117 -6.56 -7.73 3.46
N ILE A 118 -6.76 -7.00 2.36
CA ILE A 118 -7.61 -5.80 2.36
C ILE A 118 -9.07 -6.21 2.51
N THR A 119 -9.66 -5.79 3.63
CA THR A 119 -11.06 -6.06 3.95
C THR A 119 -11.96 -4.85 3.66
N GLN A 120 -13.26 -5.09 3.44
CA GLN A 120 -14.26 -4.03 3.26
C GLN A 120 -14.33 -3.06 4.46
N THR A 121 -14.01 -3.54 5.67
CA THR A 121 -14.00 -2.74 6.91
C THR A 121 -12.86 -1.74 6.92
N GLU A 122 -11.69 -2.12 6.42
CA GLU A 122 -10.55 -1.22 6.30
C GLU A 122 -10.81 -0.14 5.25
N ILE A 123 -11.33 -0.54 4.08
CA ILE A 123 -11.75 0.41 3.03
C ILE A 123 -12.77 1.41 3.59
N ARG A 124 -13.79 0.95 4.32
CA ARG A 124 -14.76 1.83 5.00
C ARG A 124 -14.06 2.80 5.95
N ASN A 125 -13.20 2.30 6.84
CA ASN A 125 -12.52 3.13 7.85
C ASN A 125 -11.60 4.19 7.21
N THR A 126 -10.99 3.88 6.06
CA THR A 126 -10.16 4.85 5.35
C THR A 126 -10.97 5.99 4.73
N LEU A 127 -12.14 5.69 4.17
CA LEU A 127 -12.97 6.63 3.43
C LEU A 127 -14.03 7.35 4.26
N ALA A 128 -14.42 6.79 5.41
CA ALA A 128 -15.37 7.40 6.34
C ALA A 128 -15.16 8.91 6.59
N PRO A 129 -13.94 9.44 6.85
CA PRO A 129 -13.76 10.87 7.11
C PRO A 129 -14.03 11.76 5.90
N ILE A 130 -13.85 11.24 4.68
CA ILE A 130 -14.02 12.02 3.43
C ILE A 130 -15.36 11.74 2.74
N TRP A 131 -16.09 10.71 3.18
CA TRP A 131 -17.27 10.20 2.49
C TRP A 131 -18.38 11.25 2.32
N HIS A 132 -18.60 12.09 3.34
CA HIS A 132 -19.62 13.12 3.31
C HIS A 132 -19.07 14.51 2.97
N THR A 133 -17.83 14.80 3.37
CA THR A 133 -17.20 16.13 3.17
C THR A 133 -16.71 16.32 1.73
N LYS A 134 -16.14 15.29 1.12
CA LYS A 134 -15.58 15.29 -0.24
C LYS A 134 -16.10 14.11 -1.05
N ALA A 135 -17.43 14.06 -1.18
CA ALA A 135 -18.17 12.99 -1.83
C ALA A 135 -17.60 12.55 -3.19
N ALA A 136 -17.40 13.50 -4.12
CA ALA A 136 -16.86 13.21 -5.45
C ALA A 136 -15.42 12.65 -5.39
N THR A 137 -14.60 13.14 -4.46
CA THR A 137 -13.23 12.64 -4.28
C THR A 137 -13.22 11.23 -3.69
N ALA A 138 -14.09 10.96 -2.72
CA ALA A 138 -14.21 9.64 -2.10
C ALA A 138 -14.75 8.59 -3.10
N GLU A 139 -15.72 8.97 -3.94
CA GLU A 139 -16.23 8.08 -4.99
C GLU A 139 -15.17 7.79 -6.05
N LYS A 140 -14.44 8.81 -6.51
CA LYS A 140 -13.27 8.62 -7.41
C LYS A 140 -12.23 7.70 -6.78
N ALA A 141 -11.93 7.86 -5.50
CA ALA A 141 -10.98 7.02 -4.78
C ALA A 141 -11.44 5.54 -4.74
N LEU A 142 -12.72 5.27 -4.44
CA LEU A 142 -13.29 3.92 -4.48
C LEU A 142 -13.22 3.29 -5.86
N ILE A 143 -13.63 4.02 -6.90
CA ILE A 143 -13.62 3.52 -8.28
C ILE A 143 -12.20 3.13 -8.68
N ARG A 144 -11.22 3.96 -8.34
CA ARG A 144 -9.80 3.71 -8.65
C ARG A 144 -9.24 2.55 -7.84
N LEU A 145 -9.62 2.42 -6.57
CA LEU A 145 -9.25 1.25 -5.75
C LEU A 145 -9.82 -0.04 -6.32
N ASN A 146 -11.10 -0.05 -6.71
CA ASN A 146 -11.73 -1.21 -7.37
C ASN A 146 -10.93 -1.63 -8.61
N LEU A 147 -10.46 -0.64 -9.36
CA LEU A 147 -9.65 -0.87 -10.55
C LEU A 147 -8.30 -1.53 -10.23
N CYS A 148 -7.65 -1.11 -9.14
CA CYS A 148 -6.43 -1.77 -8.63
C CYS A 148 -6.71 -3.20 -8.16
N LEU A 149 -7.84 -3.45 -7.47
CA LEU A 149 -8.22 -4.81 -7.04
C LEU A 149 -8.51 -5.73 -8.22
N LYS A 150 -9.17 -5.22 -9.27
CA LYS A 150 -9.37 -5.95 -10.53
C LYS A 150 -8.06 -6.30 -11.22
N HIS A 151 -7.09 -5.37 -11.21
CA HIS A 151 -5.75 -5.62 -11.73
C HIS A 151 -5.03 -6.71 -10.91
N ALA A 152 -5.11 -6.65 -9.59
CA ALA A 152 -4.57 -7.68 -8.70
C ALA A 152 -5.16 -9.07 -8.99
N ALA A 153 -6.49 -9.15 -9.16
CA ALA A 153 -7.15 -10.40 -9.51
C ALA A 153 -6.74 -10.92 -10.89
N ALA A 154 -6.51 -10.03 -11.86
CA ALA A 154 -6.00 -10.40 -13.18
C ALA A 154 -4.55 -10.94 -13.12
N LEU A 155 -3.74 -10.48 -12.16
CA LEU A 155 -2.42 -11.03 -11.85
C LEU A 155 -2.48 -12.39 -11.12
N GLY A 156 -3.66 -12.91 -10.81
CA GLY A 156 -3.86 -14.20 -10.14
C GLY A 156 -3.77 -14.14 -8.61
N LEU A 157 -3.88 -12.94 -8.03
CA LEU A 157 -3.88 -12.77 -6.58
C LEU A 157 -5.29 -13.02 -6.01
N ASP A 158 -5.34 -13.65 -4.83
CA ASP A 158 -6.60 -13.89 -4.11
C ASP A 158 -7.10 -12.59 -3.51
N VAL A 159 -8.15 -12.01 -4.12
CA VAL A 159 -8.69 -10.69 -3.78
C VAL A 159 -10.21 -10.72 -3.90
N ASP A 160 -10.89 -10.22 -2.87
CA ASP A 160 -12.34 -10.02 -2.93
C ASP A 160 -12.69 -8.80 -3.81
N LEU A 161 -13.12 -9.06 -5.04
CA LEU A 161 -13.57 -8.03 -5.98
C LEU A 161 -14.78 -7.24 -5.47
N GLN A 162 -15.59 -7.83 -4.59
CA GLN A 162 -16.75 -7.17 -4.01
C GLN A 162 -16.41 -6.32 -2.78
N ALA A 163 -15.15 -6.30 -2.31
CA ALA A 163 -14.76 -5.57 -1.11
C ALA A 163 -15.12 -4.07 -1.20
N THR A 164 -15.00 -3.46 -2.38
CA THR A 164 -15.35 -2.05 -2.60
C THR A 164 -16.85 -1.79 -2.57
N GLU A 165 -17.66 -2.69 -3.12
CA GLU A 165 -19.12 -2.59 -3.12
C GLU A 165 -19.67 -2.81 -1.70
N LYS A 166 -19.13 -3.81 -0.99
CA LYS A 166 -19.42 -4.03 0.43
C LYS A 166 -19.05 -2.81 1.27
N ALA A 167 -17.89 -2.21 1.04
CA ALA A 167 -17.49 -0.98 1.73
C ALA A 167 -18.44 0.20 1.42
N ARG A 168 -18.88 0.34 0.16
CA ARG A 168 -19.88 1.34 -0.23
C ARG A 168 -21.21 1.12 0.50
N ALA A 169 -21.67 -0.13 0.60
CA ALA A 169 -22.89 -0.47 1.33
C ALA A 169 -22.78 -0.12 2.82
N LEU A 170 -21.62 -0.38 3.44
CA LEU A 170 -21.36 -0.04 4.84
C LEU A 170 -21.28 1.48 5.09
N LEU A 171 -20.79 2.26 4.13
CA LEU A 171 -20.71 3.72 4.21
C LEU A 171 -22.07 4.41 3.97
N GLY A 172 -23.01 3.72 3.34
CA GLY A 172 -24.34 4.23 3.02
C GLY A 172 -24.32 5.33 1.95
N LYS A 173 -25.52 5.90 1.70
CA LYS A 173 -25.70 6.93 0.66
C LYS A 173 -24.99 8.23 1.05
N GLN A 174 -24.29 8.83 0.08
CA GLN A 174 -23.68 10.14 0.28
C GLN A 174 -24.75 11.23 0.44
N ARG A 175 -24.51 12.16 1.37
CA ARG A 175 -25.41 13.30 1.66
C ARG A 175 -25.11 14.54 0.81
N HIS A 176 -24.05 14.49 0.00
CA HIS A 176 -23.64 15.62 -0.82
C HIS A 176 -24.65 15.84 -1.95
N LYS A 177 -25.12 17.08 -2.08
CA LYS A 177 -25.93 17.52 -3.23
C LYS A 177 -25.02 18.22 -4.21
N THR A 178 -25.01 17.76 -5.46
CA THR A 178 -24.30 18.43 -6.54
C THR A 178 -24.86 19.85 -6.71
N GLN A 179 -24.00 20.84 -6.54
CA GLN A 179 -24.31 22.22 -6.85
C GLN A 179 -23.66 22.56 -8.18
N ASN A 180 -24.46 23.04 -9.13
CA ASN A 180 -23.93 23.53 -10.39
C ASN A 180 -23.31 24.91 -10.14
N PHE A 181 -22.17 25.18 -10.76
CA PHE A 181 -21.61 26.53 -10.72
C PHE A 181 -22.52 27.46 -11.53
N PRO A 182 -23.01 28.57 -10.94
CA PRO A 182 -23.87 29.50 -11.66
C PRO A 182 -23.06 30.16 -12.78
N ALA A 183 -23.67 30.27 -13.97
CA ALA A 183 -23.09 31.02 -15.05
C ALA A 183 -22.99 32.51 -14.67
N MET A 184 -21.91 33.17 -15.08
CA MET A 184 -21.78 34.62 -14.92
C MET A 184 -22.76 35.33 -15.86
N ASP A 185 -23.43 36.36 -15.36
CA ASP A 185 -24.26 37.23 -16.19
C ASP A 185 -23.39 37.98 -17.21
N TRP A 186 -23.83 38.03 -18.48
CA TRP A 186 -23.09 38.60 -19.60
C TRP A 186 -22.71 40.07 -19.39
N ARG A 187 -23.51 40.81 -18.60
CA ARG A 187 -23.25 42.22 -18.26
C ARG A 187 -22.04 42.42 -17.38
N LYS A 188 -21.70 41.43 -16.55
CA LYS A 188 -20.54 41.47 -15.64
C LYS A 188 -19.24 41.03 -16.32
N PHE A 189 -19.36 40.42 -17.50
CA PHE A 189 -18.23 39.89 -18.25
C PHE A 189 -17.17 40.95 -18.62
N PRO A 190 -17.52 42.17 -19.09
CA PRO A 190 -16.51 43.17 -19.44
C PRO A 190 -15.69 43.64 -18.23
N ALA A 191 -16.31 43.76 -17.06
CA ALA A 191 -15.63 44.13 -15.83
C ALA A 191 -14.67 43.02 -15.37
N PHE A 192 -15.11 41.77 -15.43
CA PHE A 192 -14.28 40.60 -15.15
C PHE A 192 -13.08 40.50 -16.10
N TYR A 193 -13.31 40.68 -17.41
CA TYR A 193 -12.24 40.63 -18.41
C TYR A 193 -11.15 41.71 -18.19
N LYS A 194 -11.53 42.90 -17.70
CA LYS A 194 -10.54 43.92 -17.31
C LYS A 194 -9.64 43.45 -16.17
N THR A 195 -10.21 42.79 -15.14
CA THR A 195 -9.40 42.24 -14.03
C THR A 195 -8.45 41.13 -14.48
N LEU A 196 -8.80 40.38 -15.54
CA LEU A 196 -7.90 39.39 -16.14
C LEU A 196 -6.70 40.02 -16.87
N CYS A 197 -6.87 41.22 -17.43
CA CYS A 197 -5.78 41.92 -18.13
C CYS A 197 -4.78 42.58 -17.17
N GLU A 198 -5.16 42.86 -15.93
CA GLU A 198 -4.32 43.52 -14.93
C GLU A 198 -3.30 42.57 -14.26
N THR A 199 -3.54 41.26 -14.32
CA THR A 199 -2.69 40.23 -13.69
C THR A 199 -2.26 39.16 -14.69
N THR A 200 -0.98 38.81 -14.68
CA THR A 200 -0.34 37.96 -15.70
C THR A 200 -0.02 36.57 -15.15
N THR A 201 -1.00 35.88 -14.56
CA THR A 201 -0.81 34.45 -14.22
C THR A 201 -1.14 33.55 -15.41
N MET A 202 -0.49 32.39 -15.49
CA MET A 202 -0.63 31.44 -16.61
C MET A 202 -2.09 31.00 -16.84
N THR A 203 -2.88 30.91 -15.76
CA THR A 203 -4.33 30.65 -15.81
C THR A 203 -5.14 31.79 -16.40
N GLN A 204 -4.73 33.05 -16.21
CA GLN A 204 -5.44 34.22 -16.77
C GLN A 204 -5.11 34.42 -18.26
N LEU A 205 -3.87 34.12 -18.66
CA LEU A 205 -3.48 34.09 -20.07
C LEU A 205 -4.26 33.05 -20.88
N ALA A 206 -4.61 31.91 -20.26
CA ALA A 206 -5.42 30.87 -20.89
C ALA A 206 -6.92 31.20 -21.00
N LEU A 207 -7.40 32.18 -20.23
CA LEU A 207 -8.80 32.63 -20.21
C LEU A 207 -9.06 33.87 -21.07
N ARG A 208 -8.00 34.50 -21.58
CA ARG A 208 -8.05 35.64 -22.49
C ARG A 208 -8.18 35.18 -23.94
#